data_AF-A0A4R6Y3F6-F1
#
_entry.id   AF-A0A4R6Y3F6-F1
#
_cell.length_a   1.000
_cell.length_b   1.000
_cell.length_c   1.000
_cell.angle_alpha   90.00
_cell.angle_beta   90.00
_cell.angle_gamma   90.00
#
_symmetry.space_group_name_H-M   'P 1'
#
loop_
_entity.id
_entity.type
_entity.pdbx_description
1 polymer ?
#
loop_
_entity_poly.entity_id
_entity_poly.type
_entity_poly.pdbx_seq_one_letter_code
_entity_poly.pdbx_strand_id
1 'polypeptide(L)'
;MSSPKQPAKPAARKPKKFTPIHQWTPEHIALLGQKTDTEVAALLGLSKAQVQHKRSLLGIPPLHQRNKVNWTPAQLAALGTMSDVALSKQIGISIDNIGYMRQKLGIPVAQNYRQKQVQLIIERVQRICADKGGLLLDGPENYTGYGGKLLVRCDKGHQFRATSQSLFSGQWCMKCSRINRRLYSLIDLQTFAQKRGGRCLSQHYSAAENNPPEWECHRGHRWREQFNYVQRLV
;
A
#
# COMPACT_ATOMS: atom_id res chain seq x y z
N MET A 1 12.08 2.28 -41.40
CA MET A 1 12.66 3.03 -40.27
C MET A 1 11.59 3.97 -39.76
N SER A 2 10.84 3.55 -38.73
CA SER A 2 9.75 4.36 -38.17
C SER A 2 10.27 5.12 -36.96
N SER A 3 10.45 6.43 -37.13
CA SER A 3 10.92 7.33 -36.09
C SER A 3 9.97 7.36 -34.90
N PRO A 4 10.48 7.41 -33.66
CA PRO A 4 9.62 7.47 -32.47
C PRO A 4 8.95 8.84 -32.35
N LYS A 5 7.62 8.84 -32.23
CA LYS A 5 6.83 10.04 -31.91
C LYS A 5 7.26 10.58 -30.54
N GLN A 6 7.76 11.81 -30.51
CA GLN A 6 8.04 12.52 -29.27
C GLN A 6 6.74 12.77 -28.48
N PRO A 7 6.77 12.72 -27.13
CA PRO A 7 5.61 13.02 -26.30
C PRO A 7 5.22 14.48 -26.42
N ALA A 8 3.91 14.74 -26.54
CA ALA A 8 3.36 16.08 -26.64
C ALA A 8 3.69 16.90 -25.37
N LYS A 9 4.20 18.13 -25.57
CA LYS A 9 4.46 19.09 -24.50
C LYS A 9 3.14 19.37 -23.74
N PRO A 10 3.14 19.42 -22.40
CA PRO A 10 1.95 19.76 -21.63
C PRO A 10 1.48 21.17 -21.98
N ALA A 11 0.16 21.33 -22.14
CA ALA A 11 -0.46 22.60 -22.47
C ALA A 11 -0.07 23.69 -21.47
N ALA A 12 0.30 24.87 -21.97
CA ALA A 12 0.62 26.04 -21.15
C ALA A 12 -0.54 26.34 -20.19
N ARG A 13 -0.23 26.51 -18.90
CA ARG A 13 -1.22 26.92 -17.90
C ARG A 13 -1.79 28.28 -18.29
N LYS A 14 -3.12 28.39 -18.38
CA LYS A 14 -3.81 29.67 -18.62
C LYS A 14 -3.32 30.72 -17.61
N PRO A 15 -3.09 31.98 -18.05
CA PRO A 15 -2.66 33.04 -17.14
C PRO A 15 -3.72 33.22 -16.03
N LYS A 16 -3.27 33.28 -14.78
CA LYS A 16 -4.17 33.55 -13.64
C LYS A 16 -4.73 34.96 -13.82
N LYS A 17 -6.06 35.10 -13.86
CA LYS A 17 -6.73 36.41 -13.85
C LYS A 17 -6.33 37.15 -12.58
N PHE A 18 -5.93 38.42 -12.70
CA PHE A 18 -5.66 39.27 -11.55
C PHE A 18 -6.99 39.59 -10.86
N THR A 19 -7.23 38.97 -9.71
CA THR A 19 -8.35 39.32 -8.83
C THR A 19 -7.90 40.43 -7.88
N PRO A 20 -8.66 41.52 -7.74
CA PRO A 20 -8.40 42.56 -6.74
C PRO A 20 -8.19 41.95 -5.35
N ILE A 21 -7.23 42.49 -4.60
CA ILE A 21 -6.97 42.06 -3.22
C ILE A 21 -8.19 42.42 -2.38
N HIS A 22 -8.85 41.40 -1.82
CA HIS A 22 -10.00 41.60 -0.94
C HIS A 22 -9.61 42.40 0.29
N GLN A 23 -10.32 43.51 0.54
CA GLN A 23 -10.13 44.32 1.73
C GLN A 23 -10.93 43.73 2.90
N TRP A 24 -10.21 43.33 3.95
CA TRP A 24 -10.81 42.75 5.15
C TRP A 24 -11.29 43.86 6.08
N THR A 25 -12.60 44.02 6.19
CA THR A 25 -13.22 44.93 7.15
C THR A 25 -13.36 44.24 8.52
N PRO A 26 -13.59 45.00 9.61
CA PRO A 26 -13.87 44.42 10.92
C PRO A 26 -15.05 43.43 10.90
N GLU A 27 -16.08 43.69 10.10
CA GLU A 27 -17.24 42.80 9.93
C GLU A 27 -16.83 41.48 9.27
N HIS A 28 -15.98 41.50 8.25
CA HIS A 28 -15.45 40.28 7.63
C HIS A 28 -14.59 39.46 8.60
N ILE A 29 -13.81 40.13 9.45
CA ILE A 29 -12.99 39.47 10.47
C ILE A 29 -13.87 38.81 11.52
N ALA A 30 -14.96 39.46 11.93
CA ALA A 30 -15.91 38.91 12.90
C ALA A 30 -16.58 37.60 12.41
N LEU A 31 -16.70 37.40 11.09
CA LEU A 31 -17.24 36.16 10.52
C LEU A 31 -16.28 34.97 10.65
N LEU A 32 -14.96 35.21 10.73
CA LEU A 32 -13.94 34.17 10.81
C LEU A 32 -14.01 33.47 12.18
N GLY A 33 -14.21 32.16 12.19
CA GLY A 33 -14.35 31.37 13.42
C GLY A 33 -15.78 31.26 13.95
N GLN A 34 -16.71 32.14 13.53
CA GLN A 34 -18.14 32.00 13.79
C GLN A 34 -18.85 31.14 12.74
N LYS A 35 -18.39 31.22 11.49
CA LYS A 35 -18.87 30.42 10.34
C LYS A 35 -17.73 29.59 9.75
N THR A 36 -18.06 28.54 9.01
CA THR A 36 -17.04 27.73 8.33
C THR A 36 -16.36 28.53 7.22
N ASP A 37 -15.10 28.22 6.92
CA ASP A 37 -14.34 28.89 5.85
C ASP A 37 -15.06 28.85 4.49
N THR A 38 -15.89 27.82 4.26
CA THR A 38 -16.75 27.67 3.08
C THR A 38 -17.94 28.62 3.06
N GLU A 39 -18.62 28.79 4.20
CA GLU A 39 -19.76 29.72 4.31
C GLU A 39 -19.30 31.17 4.21
N VAL A 40 -18.19 31.52 4.88
CA VAL A 40 -17.60 32.87 4.77
C VAL A 40 -17.14 33.14 3.34
N ALA A 41 -16.55 32.15 2.67
CA ALA A 41 -16.17 32.27 1.26
C ALA A 41 -17.38 32.54 0.35
N ALA A 42 -18.50 31.84 0.56
CA ALA A 42 -19.74 32.05 -0.19
C ALA A 42 -20.35 33.44 0.07
N LEU A 43 -20.36 33.88 1.34
CA LEU A 43 -20.90 35.20 1.73
C LEU A 43 -20.09 36.36 1.15
N LEU A 44 -18.77 36.22 1.08
CA LEU A 44 -17.87 37.28 0.63
C LEU A 44 -17.50 37.20 -0.86
N GLY A 45 -17.98 36.17 -1.58
CA GLY A 45 -17.60 35.92 -2.97
C GLY A 45 -16.11 35.58 -3.14
N LEU A 46 -15.48 35.00 -2.13
CA LEU A 46 -14.05 34.69 -2.09
C LEU A 46 -13.78 33.19 -2.28
N SER A 47 -12.53 32.84 -2.53
CA SER A 47 -12.11 31.45 -2.44
C SER A 47 -11.97 31.00 -0.98
N LYS A 48 -12.33 29.74 -0.69
CA LYS A 48 -12.10 29.09 0.63
C LYS A 48 -10.65 29.27 1.10
N ALA A 49 -9.69 29.19 0.18
CA ALA A 49 -8.27 29.35 0.49
C ALA A 49 -7.91 30.76 0.99
N GLN A 50 -8.52 31.82 0.45
CA GLN A 50 -8.30 33.20 0.92
C GLN A 50 -8.82 33.39 2.34
N VAL A 51 -10.01 32.87 2.63
CA VAL A 51 -10.62 32.90 3.96
C VAL A 51 -9.77 32.10 4.95
N GLN A 52 -9.37 30.88 4.59
CA GLN A 52 -8.51 30.02 5.42
C GLN A 52 -7.17 30.68 5.72
N HIS A 53 -6.55 31.34 4.72
CA HIS A 53 -5.29 32.04 4.87
C HIS A 53 -5.43 33.23 5.83
N LYS A 54 -6.46 34.07 5.65
CA LYS A 54 -6.71 35.18 6.57
C LYS A 54 -7.02 34.70 7.99
N ARG A 55 -7.87 33.69 8.15
CA ARG A 55 -8.18 33.06 9.44
C ARG A 55 -6.91 32.61 10.15
N SER A 56 -6.03 31.91 9.43
CA SER A 56 -4.77 31.40 9.96
C SER A 56 -3.79 32.52 10.35
N LEU A 57 -3.71 33.61 9.55
CA LEU A 57 -2.90 34.79 9.88
C LEU A 57 -3.35 35.48 11.17
N LEU A 58 -4.65 35.45 11.48
CA LEU A 58 -5.20 36.00 12.71
C LEU A 58 -5.18 35.00 13.88
N GLY A 59 -4.62 33.80 13.70
CA GLY A 59 -4.54 32.76 14.73
C GLY A 59 -5.90 32.16 15.13
N ILE A 60 -6.97 32.44 14.37
CA ILE A 60 -8.31 31.95 14.69
C ILE A 60 -8.39 30.47 14.29
N PRO A 61 -8.75 29.52 15.17
CA PRO A 61 -8.88 28.11 14.80
C PRO A 61 -10.00 27.87 13.77
N PRO A 62 -9.91 26.83 12.92
CA PRO A 62 -11.00 26.50 12.00
C PRO A 62 -12.24 26.04 12.77
N LEU A 63 -13.42 26.57 12.41
CA LEU A 63 -14.68 26.02 12.90
C LEU A 63 -14.93 24.67 12.24
N HIS A 64 -14.85 23.61 13.04
CA HIS A 64 -15.19 22.25 12.60
C HIS A 64 -16.65 21.97 12.96
N GLN A 65 -17.57 22.33 12.06
CA GLN A 65 -18.94 21.82 12.18
C GLN A 65 -18.93 20.33 11.82
N ARG A 66 -19.03 19.47 12.83
CA ARG A 66 -19.34 18.06 12.58
C ARG A 66 -20.79 17.98 12.09
N ASN A 67 -21.01 17.36 10.94
CA ASN A 67 -22.36 17.07 10.47
C ASN A 67 -23.11 16.32 11.56
N LYS A 68 -24.18 16.93 12.09
CA LYS A 68 -24.99 16.35 13.15
C LYS A 68 -25.78 15.18 12.55
N VAL A 69 -25.32 13.97 12.82
CA VAL A 69 -26.00 12.75 12.38
C VAL A 69 -27.15 12.47 13.35
N ASN A 70 -28.34 12.28 12.80
CA ASN A 70 -29.48 11.80 13.55
C ASN A 70 -29.37 10.27 13.68
N TRP A 71 -28.99 9.80 14.87
CA TRP A 71 -28.81 8.38 15.14
C TRP A 71 -30.13 7.71 15.45
N THR A 72 -30.43 6.62 14.75
CA THR A 72 -31.56 5.74 15.08
C THR A 72 -31.14 4.73 16.16
N PRO A 73 -32.10 4.18 16.95
CA PRO A 73 -31.80 3.12 17.91
C PRO A 73 -31.09 1.91 17.30
N ALA A 74 -31.48 1.52 16.08
CA ALA A 74 -30.85 0.42 15.34
C ALA A 74 -29.38 0.72 14.98
N GLN A 75 -29.05 1.96 14.59
CA GLN A 75 -27.68 2.37 14.29
C GLN A 75 -26.82 2.45 15.56
N LEU A 76 -27.38 2.88 16.68
CA LEU A 76 -26.69 2.87 17.99
C LEU A 76 -26.37 1.45 18.44
N ALA A 77 -27.32 0.52 18.27
CA ALA A 77 -27.11 -0.90 18.59
C ALA A 77 -26.03 -1.56 17.70
N ALA A 78 -25.80 -1.04 16.50
CA ALA A 78 -24.76 -1.55 15.60
C ALA A 78 -23.33 -1.08 15.96
N LEU A 79 -23.19 -0.02 16.77
CA LEU A 79 -21.87 0.48 17.20
C LEU A 79 -21.13 -0.61 18.01
N GLY A 80 -19.88 -0.91 17.62
CA GLY A 80 -19.06 -1.92 18.30
C GLY A 80 -19.35 -3.38 17.92
N THR A 81 -20.36 -3.65 17.08
CA THR A 81 -20.64 -5.02 16.57
C THR A 81 -19.72 -5.41 15.42
N MET A 82 -19.27 -4.43 14.65
CA MET A 82 -18.37 -4.58 13.50
C MET A 82 -17.37 -3.42 13.46
N SER A 83 -16.40 -3.47 12.54
CA SER A 83 -15.45 -2.35 12.37
C SER A 83 -16.18 -1.07 11.95
N ASP A 84 -15.68 0.08 12.40
CA ASP A 84 -16.22 1.39 12.03
C ASP A 84 -16.25 1.59 10.50
N VAL A 85 -15.31 0.98 9.77
CA VAL A 85 -15.27 0.98 8.29
C VAL A 85 -16.43 0.17 7.69
N ALA A 86 -16.66 -1.04 8.19
CA ALA A 86 -17.77 -1.88 7.73
C ALA A 86 -19.12 -1.23 8.08
N LEU A 87 -19.24 -0.72 9.30
CA LEU A 87 -20.44 -0.02 9.74
C LEU A 87 -20.70 1.23 8.88
N SER A 88 -19.67 2.01 8.60
CA SER A 88 -19.74 3.18 7.70
C SER A 88 -20.30 2.83 6.33
N LYS A 89 -19.82 1.75 5.71
CA LYS A 89 -20.34 1.27 4.43
C LYS A 89 -21.79 0.80 4.51
N GLN A 90 -22.19 0.21 5.64
CA GLN A 90 -23.53 -0.34 5.82
C GLN A 90 -24.58 0.77 6.05
N ILE A 91 -24.29 1.76 6.89
CA ILE A 91 -25.26 2.80 7.28
C ILE A 91 -25.06 4.13 6.56
N GLY A 92 -24.02 4.25 5.73
CA GLY A 92 -23.72 5.46 4.95
C GLY A 92 -23.24 6.66 5.79
N ILE A 93 -22.87 6.45 7.05
CA ILE A 93 -22.36 7.50 7.95
C ILE A 93 -20.84 7.53 7.90
N SER A 94 -20.25 8.72 8.03
CA SER A 94 -18.78 8.87 8.05
C SER A 94 -18.14 8.10 9.21
N ILE A 95 -16.96 7.53 8.95
CA ILE A 95 -16.16 6.81 9.95
C ILE A 95 -15.89 7.69 11.18
N ASP A 96 -15.65 8.99 10.98
CA ASP A 96 -15.41 9.94 12.07
C ASP A 96 -16.62 10.11 13.00
N ASN A 97 -17.84 10.14 12.45
CA ASN A 97 -19.05 10.26 13.24
C ASN A 97 -19.34 8.96 14.00
N ILE A 98 -19.10 7.80 13.39
CA ILE A 98 -19.18 6.49 14.06
C ILE A 98 -18.17 6.43 15.21
N GLY A 99 -16.90 6.77 14.96
CA GLY A 99 -15.86 6.78 15.97
C GLY A 99 -16.16 7.74 17.12
N TYR A 100 -16.66 8.94 16.82
CA TYR A 100 -17.10 9.91 17.82
C TYR A 100 -18.25 9.37 18.66
N MET A 101 -19.31 8.83 18.02
CA MET A 101 -20.47 8.35 18.76
C MET A 101 -20.11 7.14 19.63
N ARG A 102 -19.26 6.24 19.10
CA ARG A 102 -18.70 5.11 19.84
C ARG A 102 -17.96 5.59 21.10
N GLN A 103 -17.07 6.58 20.97
CA GLN A 103 -16.34 7.17 22.11
C GLN A 103 -17.27 7.86 23.11
N LYS A 104 -18.24 8.64 22.62
CA LYS A 104 -19.21 9.35 23.45
C LYS A 104 -20.04 8.39 24.32
N LEU A 105 -20.32 7.20 23.81
CA LEU A 105 -21.07 6.14 24.51
C LEU A 105 -20.15 5.14 25.25
N GLY A 106 -18.83 5.36 25.26
CA GLY A 106 -17.87 4.47 25.94
C GLY A 106 -17.77 3.06 25.33
N ILE A 107 -18.25 2.86 24.10
CA ILE A 107 -18.24 1.55 23.44
C ILE A 107 -16.81 1.28 22.95
N PRO A 108 -16.15 0.16 23.31
CA PRO A 108 -14.83 -0.16 22.77
C PRO A 108 -14.90 -0.52 21.28
N VAL A 109 -13.76 -0.49 20.58
CA VAL A 109 -13.69 -1.03 19.21
C VAL A 109 -14.07 -2.51 19.28
N ALA A 110 -14.83 -3.00 18.29
CA ALA A 110 -15.28 -4.39 18.23
C ALA A 110 -14.12 -5.36 18.53
N GLN A 111 -14.10 -5.96 19.74
CA GLN A 111 -12.99 -6.79 20.20
C GLN A 111 -12.75 -7.98 19.25
N ASN A 112 -13.85 -8.55 18.76
CA ASN A 112 -13.85 -9.67 17.82
C ASN A 112 -13.26 -9.31 16.45
N TYR A 113 -13.27 -8.03 16.05
CA TYR A 113 -12.69 -7.60 14.78
C TYR A 113 -11.16 -7.71 14.80
N ARG A 114 -10.51 -7.27 15.88
CA ARG A 114 -9.05 -7.37 16.01
C ARG A 114 -8.61 -8.83 16.00
N GLN A 115 -9.26 -9.68 16.79
CA GLN A 115 -8.95 -11.12 16.85
C GLN A 115 -9.13 -11.78 15.46
N LYS A 116 -10.24 -11.52 14.78
CA LYS A 116 -10.49 -12.04 13.43
C LYS A 116 -9.45 -11.56 12.41
N GLN A 117 -9.02 -10.30 12.48
CA GLN A 117 -7.96 -9.76 11.62
C GLN A 117 -6.60 -10.42 11.89
N VAL A 118 -6.23 -10.58 13.16
CA VAL A 118 -5.00 -11.28 13.54
C VAL A 118 -5.02 -12.71 13.01
N GLN A 119 -6.14 -13.41 13.18
CA GLN A 119 -6.31 -14.77 12.69
C GLN A 119 -6.08 -14.89 11.18
N LEU A 120 -6.74 -14.03 10.38
CA LEU A 120 -6.57 -14.01 8.92
C LEU A 120 -5.13 -13.71 8.48
N ILE A 121 -4.45 -12.83 9.20
CA ILE A 121 -3.04 -12.49 8.93
C ILE A 121 -2.15 -13.70 9.22
N ILE A 122 -2.34 -14.37 10.35
CA ILE A 122 -1.59 -15.57 10.72
C ILE A 122 -1.82 -16.69 9.71
N GLU A 123 -3.06 -16.97 9.32
CA GLU A 123 -3.38 -17.96 8.29
C GLU A 123 -2.73 -17.64 6.95
N ARG A 124 -2.66 -16.36 6.57
CA ARG A 124 -1.94 -15.94 5.37
C ARG A 124 -0.43 -16.16 5.50
N VAL A 125 0.16 -15.84 6.65
CA VAL A 125 1.58 -16.10 6.92
C VAL A 125 1.89 -17.59 6.89
N GLN A 126 1.05 -18.41 7.53
CA GLN A 126 1.17 -19.88 7.53
C GLN A 126 1.17 -20.44 6.11
N ARG A 127 0.26 -19.97 5.25
CA ARG A 127 0.22 -20.36 3.83
C ARG A 127 1.52 -20.00 3.09
N ILE A 128 2.00 -18.76 3.25
CA ILE A 128 3.28 -18.35 2.62
C ILE A 128 4.44 -19.20 3.10
N CYS A 129 4.45 -19.56 4.39
CA CYS A 129 5.45 -20.46 4.93
C CYS A 129 5.36 -21.84 4.28
N ALA A 130 4.15 -22.43 4.24
CA ALA A 130 3.91 -23.73 3.64
C ALA A 130 4.29 -23.77 2.15
N ASP A 131 3.90 -22.77 1.36
CA ASP A 131 4.22 -22.64 -0.06
C ASP A 131 5.74 -22.60 -0.32
N LYS A 132 6.53 -22.10 0.64
CA LYS A 132 7.99 -22.04 0.59
C LYS A 132 8.66 -23.21 1.34
N GLY A 133 7.91 -24.23 1.73
CA GLY A 133 8.39 -25.40 2.47
C GLY A 133 8.84 -25.11 3.91
N GLY A 134 8.45 -23.96 4.46
CA GLY A 134 8.73 -23.55 5.83
C GLY A 134 7.52 -23.66 6.75
N LEU A 135 7.75 -23.29 8.01
CA LEU A 135 6.77 -23.35 9.10
C LEU A 135 6.80 -22.03 9.87
N LEU A 136 5.62 -21.49 10.17
CA LEU A 136 5.47 -20.43 11.17
C LEU A 136 5.55 -21.07 12.56
N LEU A 137 6.41 -20.56 13.44
CA LEU A 137 6.60 -21.08 14.80
C LEU A 137 5.79 -20.29 15.85
N ASP A 138 5.55 -19.00 15.60
CA ASP A 138 4.77 -18.15 16.50
C ASP A 138 3.26 -18.26 16.19
N GLY A 139 2.43 -18.37 17.24
CA GLY A 139 0.98 -18.31 17.13
C GLY A 139 0.41 -16.88 17.12
N PRO A 140 -0.92 -16.73 16.98
CA PRO A 140 -1.60 -15.43 16.94
C PRO A 140 -1.40 -14.58 18.20
N GLU A 141 -1.17 -15.18 19.35
CA GLU A 141 -0.86 -14.51 20.61
C GLU A 141 0.45 -13.71 20.57
N ASN A 142 1.39 -14.11 19.70
CA ASN A 142 2.68 -13.44 19.52
C ASN A 142 2.63 -12.34 18.44
N TYR A 143 1.49 -12.15 17.78
CA TYR A 143 1.35 -11.14 16.75
C TYR A 143 0.99 -9.76 17.33
N THR A 144 1.99 -8.89 17.43
CA THR A 144 1.82 -7.53 17.95
C THR A 144 1.42 -6.50 16.88
N GLY A 145 1.21 -6.92 15.63
CA GLY A 145 0.82 -6.07 14.49
C GLY A 145 1.84 -6.09 13.36
N TYR A 146 1.71 -5.19 12.37
CA TYR A 146 2.53 -5.18 11.15
C TYR A 146 4.05 -5.00 11.39
N GLY A 147 4.43 -4.32 12.48
CA GLY A 147 5.82 -4.18 12.91
C GLY A 147 6.33 -5.33 13.78
N GLY A 148 5.41 -6.17 14.29
CA GLY A 148 5.72 -7.35 15.07
C GLY A 148 6.44 -8.39 14.22
N LYS A 149 7.55 -8.93 14.75
CA LYS A 149 8.29 -9.99 14.07
C LYS A 149 7.82 -11.34 14.56
N LEU A 150 7.41 -12.18 13.63
CA LEU A 150 7.06 -13.57 13.85
C LEU A 150 8.29 -14.46 13.58
N LEU A 151 8.44 -15.51 14.37
CA LEU A 151 9.46 -16.53 14.21
C LEU A 151 9.03 -17.55 13.15
N VAL A 152 9.89 -17.75 12.15
CA VAL A 152 9.65 -18.65 11.02
C VAL A 152 10.85 -19.58 10.85
N ARG A 153 10.59 -20.83 10.47
CA ARG A 153 11.59 -21.83 10.08
C ARG A 153 11.47 -22.14 8.59
N CYS A 154 12.55 -22.09 7.81
CA CYS A 154 12.51 -22.53 6.40
C CYS A 154 12.68 -24.05 6.25
N ASP A 155 12.52 -24.55 5.02
CA ASP A 155 12.76 -25.94 4.60
C ASP A 155 14.17 -26.44 4.97
N LYS A 156 15.20 -25.58 4.87
CA LYS A 156 16.58 -25.89 5.27
C LYS A 156 16.84 -25.80 6.79
N GLY A 157 15.81 -25.65 7.61
CA GLY A 157 15.91 -25.61 9.07
C GLY A 157 16.34 -24.27 9.68
N HIS A 158 16.63 -23.24 8.87
CA HIS A 158 17.00 -21.93 9.41
C HIS A 158 15.80 -21.22 10.06
N GLN A 159 16.00 -20.75 11.29
CA GLN A 159 15.04 -19.90 11.99
C GLN A 159 15.38 -18.43 11.80
N PHE A 160 14.37 -17.62 11.53
CA PHE A 160 14.52 -16.17 11.34
C PHE A 160 13.26 -15.42 11.77
N ARG A 161 13.44 -14.17 12.15
CA ARG A 161 12.35 -13.26 12.54
C ARG A 161 11.96 -12.38 11.36
N ALA A 162 10.69 -12.41 10.98
CA ALA A 162 10.16 -11.67 9.84
C ALA A 162 8.85 -10.98 10.20
N THR A 163 8.60 -9.80 9.63
CA THR A 163 7.29 -9.14 9.77
C THR A 163 6.30 -9.77 8.79
N SER A 164 5.01 -9.74 9.12
CA SER A 164 3.94 -10.15 8.19
C SER A 164 4.07 -9.43 6.85
N GLN A 165 4.38 -8.12 6.88
CA GLN A 165 4.59 -7.32 5.67
C GLN A 165 5.76 -7.82 4.80
N SER A 166 6.89 -8.19 5.41
CA SER A 166 8.04 -8.71 4.65
C SER A 166 7.75 -10.06 3.98
N LEU A 167 6.98 -10.92 4.66
CA LEU A 167 6.55 -12.21 4.10
C LEU A 167 5.55 -11.99 2.95
N PHE A 168 4.63 -11.04 3.11
CA PHE A 168 3.66 -10.67 2.06
C PHE A 168 4.32 -10.08 0.81
N SER A 169 5.44 -9.37 0.97
CA SER A 169 6.24 -8.86 -0.16
C SER A 169 7.22 -9.89 -0.74
N GLY A 170 7.15 -11.15 -0.29
CA GLY A 170 7.92 -12.27 -0.84
C GLY A 170 9.34 -12.40 -0.28
N GLN A 171 9.73 -11.58 0.70
CA GLN A 171 11.00 -11.78 1.41
C GLN A 171 10.96 -13.10 2.18
N TRP A 172 12.12 -13.74 2.29
CA TRP A 172 12.24 -15.05 2.90
C TRP A 172 13.57 -15.18 3.67
N CYS A 173 13.91 -16.41 4.06
CA CYS A 173 15.13 -16.72 4.79
C CYS A 173 16.36 -16.14 4.12
N MET A 174 17.02 -15.17 4.76
CA MET A 174 18.24 -14.56 4.21
C MET A 174 19.37 -15.55 3.99
N LYS A 175 19.49 -16.59 4.82
CA LYS A 175 20.50 -17.65 4.63
C LYS A 175 20.19 -18.42 3.34
N CYS A 176 18.94 -18.87 3.16
CA CYS A 176 18.53 -19.53 1.92
C CYS A 176 18.58 -18.59 0.71
N SER A 177 18.25 -17.31 0.85
CA SER A 177 18.33 -16.33 -0.24
C SER A 177 19.76 -15.95 -0.60
N ARG A 178 20.71 -16.02 0.35
CA ARG A 178 22.15 -15.84 0.09
C ARG A 178 22.76 -17.08 -0.55
N ILE A 179 22.39 -18.27 -0.08
CA ILE A 179 22.80 -19.55 -0.67
C ILE A 179 22.16 -19.74 -2.06
N ASN A 180 20.90 -19.33 -2.24
CA ASN A 180 20.20 -19.24 -3.52
C ASN A 180 20.36 -17.87 -4.20
N ARG A 181 21.39 -17.07 -3.87
CA ARG A 181 21.99 -16.21 -4.91
C ARG A 181 22.68 -17.17 -5.87
N ARG A 182 21.87 -17.95 -6.59
CA ARG A 182 22.33 -19.05 -7.40
C ARG A 182 23.23 -18.44 -8.45
N LEU A 183 24.51 -18.70 -8.29
CA LEU A 183 25.34 -18.93 -9.45
C LEU A 183 24.73 -20.17 -10.10
N TYR A 184 23.85 -19.98 -11.08
CA TYR A 184 23.24 -21.09 -11.78
C TYR A 184 24.36 -21.93 -12.41
N SER A 185 24.26 -23.25 -12.35
CA SER A 185 25.20 -24.12 -13.05
C SER A 185 24.82 -24.19 -14.53
N LEU A 186 25.76 -24.56 -15.40
CA LEU A 186 25.44 -24.81 -16.81
C LEU A 186 24.30 -25.82 -16.98
N ILE A 187 24.25 -26.83 -16.10
CA ILE A 187 23.22 -27.87 -16.06
C ILE A 187 21.84 -27.25 -15.80
N ASP A 188 21.75 -26.28 -14.89
CA ASP A 188 20.48 -25.56 -14.61
C ASP A 188 19.97 -24.82 -15.86
N LEU A 189 20.86 -24.16 -16.60
CA LEU A 189 20.53 -23.44 -17.83
C LEU A 189 20.06 -24.41 -18.93
N GLN A 190 20.77 -25.53 -19.13
CA GLN A 190 20.43 -26.56 -20.10
C GLN A 190 19.06 -27.18 -19.80
N THR A 191 18.83 -27.55 -18.53
CA THR A 191 17.56 -28.12 -18.07
C THR A 191 16.41 -27.15 -18.29
N PHE A 192 16.62 -25.87 -17.98
CA PHE A 192 15.62 -24.83 -18.21
C PHE A 192 15.29 -24.67 -19.70
N ALA A 193 16.31 -24.62 -20.57
CA ALA A 193 16.10 -24.48 -22.01
C ALA A 193 15.30 -25.66 -22.56
N GLN A 194 15.70 -26.89 -22.23
CA GLN A 194 15.03 -28.11 -22.66
C GLN A 194 13.56 -28.14 -22.23
N LYS A 195 13.26 -27.75 -20.98
CA LYS A 195 11.89 -27.69 -20.47
C LYS A 195 10.99 -26.73 -21.26
N ARG A 196 11.56 -25.73 -21.93
CA ARG A 196 10.83 -24.76 -22.78
C ARG A 196 10.95 -25.09 -24.28
N GLY A 197 11.44 -26.27 -24.63
CA GLY A 197 11.65 -26.69 -26.02
C GLY A 197 12.81 -25.98 -26.71
N GLY A 198 13.68 -25.30 -25.96
CA GLY A 198 14.90 -24.66 -26.43
C GLY A 198 16.16 -25.43 -26.04
N ARG A 199 17.33 -24.86 -26.38
CA ARG A 199 18.65 -25.39 -26.03
C ARG A 199 19.55 -24.29 -25.50
N CYS A 200 20.38 -24.61 -24.51
CA CYS A 200 21.53 -23.79 -24.14
C CYS A 200 22.73 -24.32 -24.94
N LEU A 201 23.32 -23.51 -25.80
CA LEU A 201 24.41 -23.89 -26.72
C LEU A 201 25.80 -23.73 -26.09
N SER A 202 25.91 -23.01 -24.97
CA SER A 202 27.20 -22.83 -24.29
C SER A 202 27.72 -24.11 -23.65
N GLN A 203 29.03 -24.33 -23.76
CA GLN A 203 29.73 -25.46 -23.13
C GLN A 203 30.30 -25.12 -21.74
N HIS A 204 30.41 -23.82 -21.44
CA HIS A 204 30.88 -23.30 -20.16
C HIS A 204 30.00 -22.14 -19.71
N TYR A 205 29.67 -22.11 -18.42
CA TYR A 205 28.94 -21.00 -17.81
C TYR A 205 29.38 -20.82 -16.37
N SER A 206 29.85 -19.61 -16.06
CA SER A 206 30.16 -19.16 -14.71
C SER A 206 29.30 -17.94 -14.45
N ALA A 207 28.37 -18.03 -13.51
CA ALA A 207 27.48 -16.92 -13.18
C ALA A 207 28.21 -15.73 -12.49
N ALA A 208 29.49 -15.89 -12.15
CA ALA A 208 30.35 -14.81 -11.65
C ALA A 208 31.02 -14.04 -12.80
N GLU A 209 31.11 -14.63 -13.99
CA GLU A 209 31.70 -14.02 -15.17
C GLU A 209 30.63 -13.28 -15.98
N ASN A 210 30.95 -12.11 -16.52
CA ASN A 210 30.04 -11.33 -17.35
C ASN A 210 29.93 -11.88 -18.79
N ASN A 211 29.95 -13.20 -18.96
CA ASN A 211 29.86 -13.87 -20.25
C ASN A 211 28.49 -14.52 -20.41
N PRO A 212 27.57 -13.92 -21.19
CA PRO A 212 26.23 -14.45 -21.35
C PRO A 212 26.25 -15.77 -22.14
N PRO A 213 25.47 -16.77 -21.70
CA PRO A 213 25.28 -18.02 -22.43
C PRO A 213 24.51 -17.77 -23.74
N GLU A 214 24.71 -18.68 -24.69
CA GLU A 214 24.02 -18.70 -25.98
C GLU A 214 22.82 -19.65 -25.91
N TRP A 215 21.68 -19.18 -26.42
CA TRP A 215 20.40 -19.85 -26.35
C TRP A 215 19.85 -20.12 -27.75
N GLU A 216 19.06 -21.16 -27.88
CA GLU A 216 18.24 -21.46 -29.05
C GLU A 216 16.80 -21.75 -28.61
N CYS A 217 15.79 -21.13 -29.23
CA CYS A 217 14.38 -21.45 -28.92
C CYS A 217 13.86 -22.59 -29.81
N HIS A 218 12.65 -23.08 -29.51
CA HIS A 218 11.98 -24.12 -30.29
C HIS A 218 11.75 -23.76 -31.77
N ARG A 219 11.86 -22.47 -32.15
CA ARG A 219 11.77 -21.99 -33.55
C ARG A 219 13.14 -21.85 -34.22
N GLY A 220 14.22 -22.22 -33.55
CA GLY A 220 15.59 -22.12 -34.07
C GLY A 220 16.24 -20.73 -33.96
N HIS A 221 15.58 -19.74 -33.34
CA HIS A 221 16.22 -18.43 -33.12
C HIS A 221 17.33 -18.54 -32.09
N ARG A 222 18.46 -17.88 -32.35
CA ARG A 222 19.64 -17.87 -31.48
C ARG A 222 19.93 -16.48 -30.93
N TRP A 223 20.28 -16.40 -29.65
CA TRP A 223 20.65 -15.13 -29.00
C TRP A 223 21.57 -15.37 -27.80
N ARG A 224 22.29 -14.31 -27.37
CA ARG A 224 23.13 -14.32 -26.17
C ARG A 224 22.51 -13.42 -25.12
N GLU A 225 22.19 -13.97 -23.95
CA GLU A 225 21.57 -13.20 -22.85
C GLU A 225 21.81 -13.89 -21.50
N GLN A 226 21.88 -13.09 -20.43
CA GLN A 226 22.04 -13.62 -19.07
C GLN A 226 20.80 -14.39 -18.61
N PHE A 227 21.03 -15.48 -17.89
CA PHE A 227 19.96 -16.40 -17.49
C PHE A 227 18.88 -15.76 -16.60
N ASN A 228 19.24 -14.74 -15.82
CA ASN A 228 18.30 -13.96 -15.02
C ASN A 228 17.27 -13.17 -15.85
N TYR A 229 17.60 -12.77 -17.08
CA TYR A 229 16.65 -12.12 -17.99
C TYR A 229 15.85 -13.16 -18.78
N VAL A 230 16.51 -14.22 -19.28
CA VAL A 230 15.83 -15.28 -20.05
C VAL A 230 14.74 -15.98 -19.23
N GLN A 231 14.95 -16.21 -17.93
CA GLN A 231 13.94 -16.85 -17.08
C GLN A 231 12.68 -16.01 -16.83
N ARG A 232 12.74 -14.70 -17.07
CA ARG A 232 11.63 -13.74 -16.85
C ARG A 232 10.80 -13.49 -18.10
N LEU A 233 11.27 -13.91 -19.26
CA LEU A 233 10.49 -13.89 -20.49
C LEU A 233 9.39 -14.96 -20.34
N VAL A 234 8.15 -14.47 -20.22
CA VAL A 234 6.90 -15.22 -20.13
C VAL A 234 6.42 -15.54 -21.53
#